data_AF-A0A970P3R7-F1
#
_entry.id   AF-A0A970P3R7-F1
#
_cell.length_a   1.000
_cell.length_b   1.000
_cell.length_c   1.000
_cell.angle_alpha   90.00
_cell.angle_beta   90.00
_cell.angle_gamma   90.00
#
_symmetry.space_group_name_H-M   'P 1'
#
loop_
_entity.id
_entity.type
_entity.pdbx_description
1 polymer ?
#
loop_
_entity_poly.entity_id
_entity_poly.type
_entity_poly.pdbx_seq_one_letter_code
_entity_poly.pdbx_strand_id
1 'polypeptide(L)'
;MENFYLIIVVILFALAISDLIVGVSNDAVNFLNSAFGSNAAPKRLILIMAGAGVLIGASFSSGIKELARKGNFHPEMFVFTEIIE
;
A
#
# COMPACT_ATOMS: atom_id res chain seq x y z
N MET A 1 -13.50 -11.19 28.63
CA MET A 1 -13.88 -11.12 27.21
C MET A 1 -13.54 -9.75 26.62
N GLU A 2 -13.98 -8.64 27.21
CA GLU A 2 -13.72 -7.28 26.71
C GLU A 2 -12.23 -6.94 26.53
N ASN A 3 -11.39 -7.17 27.56
CA ASN A 3 -9.95 -6.93 27.47
C ASN A 3 -9.24 -7.79 26.41
N PHE A 4 -9.75 -9.00 26.14
CA PHE A 4 -9.18 -9.89 25.13
C PHE A 4 -9.43 -9.35 23.71
N TYR A 5 -10.64 -8.86 23.44
CA TYR A 5 -10.94 -8.18 22.17
C TYR A 5 -10.12 -6.90 22.00
N LEU A 6 -9.94 -6.12 23.07
CA LEU A 6 -9.13 -4.89 23.02
C LEU A 6 -7.67 -5.20 22.67
N ILE A 7 -7.09 -6.26 23.24
CA ILE A 7 -5.73 -6.72 22.91
C ILE A 7 -5.62 -7.11 21.43
N ILE A 8 -6.60 -7.85 20.90
CA ILE A 8 -6.62 -8.23 19.48
C ILE A 8 -6.69 -6.99 18.59
N VAL A 9 -7.54 -6.02 18.91
CA VAL A 9 -7.66 -4.78 18.13
C VAL A 9 -6.34 -4.01 18.11
N VAL A 10 -5.64 -3.92 19.24
CA VAL A 10 -4.32 -3.26 19.30
C VAL A 10 -3.30 -3.97 18.42
N ILE A 11 -3.28 -5.31 18.44
CA ILE A 11 -2.38 -6.10 17.59
C ILE A 11 -2.70 -5.89 16.11
N LEU A 12 -3.98 -5.97 15.72
CA LEU A 12 -4.40 -5.74 14.35
C LEU A 12 -4.06 -4.32 13.87
N PHE A 13 -4.20 -3.32 14.73
CA PHE A 13 -3.85 -1.95 14.41
C PHE A 13 -2.35 -1.78 14.20
N ALA A 14 -1.53 -2.40 15.06
CA ALA A 14 -0.08 -2.40 14.91
C ALA A 14 0.37 -3.10 13.61
N LEU A 15 -0.24 -4.25 13.28
CA LEU A 15 0.02 -4.96 12.04
C LEU A 15 -0.36 -4.13 10.81
N ALA A 16 -1.53 -3.48 10.84
CA ALA A 16 -1.97 -2.61 9.75
C ALA A 16 -1.04 -1.42 9.53
N ILE A 17 -0.53 -0.80 10.62
CA ILE A 17 0.48 0.26 10.52
C ILE A 17 1.79 -0.29 9.92
N SER A 18 2.25 -1.45 10.40
CA SER A 18 3.48 -2.06 9.90
C SER A 18 3.39 -2.36 8.40
N ASP A 19 2.29 -2.94 7.94
CA ASP A 19 2.04 -3.23 6.53
C ASP A 19 2.04 -1.96 5.69
N LEU A 20 1.34 -0.92 6.13
CA LEU A 20 1.31 0.38 5.45
C LEU A 20 2.71 1.00 5.34
N ILE A 21 3.52 0.94 6.40
CA ILE A 21 4.89 1.47 6.38
C ILE A 21 5.72 0.73 5.34
N VAL A 22 5.70 -0.60 5.32
CA VAL A 22 6.53 -1.39 4.38
C VAL A 22 6.08 -1.16 2.94
N GLY A 23 4.78 -1.18 2.66
CA GLY A 23 4.23 -0.94 1.33
C GLY A 23 4.57 0.44 0.78
N VAL A 24 4.29 1.49 1.56
CA VAL A 24 4.55 2.89 1.15
C VAL A 24 6.04 3.19 1.05
N SER A 25 6.87 2.63 1.94
CA SER A 25 8.32 2.84 1.90
C SER A 25 8.95 2.26 0.65
N ASN A 26 8.45 1.12 0.17
CA ASN A 26 8.91 0.50 -1.06
C ASN A 26 8.69 1.43 -2.27
N ASP A 27 7.50 2.01 -2.37
CA ASP A 27 7.18 2.97 -3.44
C ASP A 27 7.96 4.27 -3.29
N ALA A 28 8.11 4.78 -2.06
CA ALA A 28 8.87 5.99 -1.78
C ALA A 28 10.34 5.85 -2.20
N VAL A 29 10.99 4.72 -1.90
CA VAL A 29 12.38 4.47 -2.30
C VAL A 29 12.53 4.44 -3.82
N ASN A 30 11.57 3.85 -4.54
CA ASN A 30 11.58 3.86 -6.01
C ASN A 30 11.50 5.28 -6.59
N PHE A 31 10.67 6.15 -6.01
CA PHE A 31 10.61 7.57 -6.40
C PHE A 31 11.88 8.35 -6.01
N LEU A 32 12.42 8.12 -4.82
CA LEU A 32 13.58 8.85 -4.32
C LEU A 32 14.86 8.47 -5.05
N ASN A 33 15.05 7.20 -5.42
CA ASN A 33 16.24 6.73 -6.12
C ASN A 33 16.42 7.42 -7.48
N SER A 34 15.32 7.57 -8.24
CA SER A 34 15.36 8.26 -9.53
C SER A 34 15.54 9.77 -9.39
N ALA A 35 14.91 10.40 -8.39
CA ALA A 35 15.04 11.84 -8.13
C ALA A 35 16.41 12.23 -7.57
N PHE A 36 16.98 11.44 -6.67
CA PHE A 36 18.33 11.68 -6.13
C PHE A 36 19.41 11.36 -7.15
N GLY A 37 19.26 10.29 -7.94
CA GLY A 37 20.23 9.92 -8.98
C GLY A 37 20.34 10.94 -10.12
N SER A 38 19.25 11.67 -10.40
CA SER A 38 19.20 12.70 -11.45
C SER A 38 19.59 14.10 -10.99
N ASN A 39 19.80 14.33 -9.68
CA ASN A 39 19.97 15.67 -9.10
C ASN A 39 18.91 16.70 -9.55
N ALA A 40 17.67 16.25 -9.76
CA ALA A 40 16.61 17.10 -10.31
C ALA A 40 16.26 18.32 -9.43
N ALA A 41 16.47 18.21 -8.11
CA ALA A 41 16.16 19.25 -7.13
C ALA A 41 17.00 19.08 -5.85
N PRO A 42 17.09 20.10 -4.98
CA PRO A 42 17.69 19.93 -3.66
C PRO A 42 16.95 18.86 -2.87
N LYS A 43 17.70 18.01 -2.14
CA LYS A 43 17.17 16.83 -1.42
C LYS A 43 15.96 17.14 -0.55
N ARG A 44 15.95 18.31 0.09
CA ARG A 44 14.85 18.77 0.95
C ARG A 44 13.54 18.96 0.18
N LEU A 45 13.61 19.48 -1.04
CA LEU A 45 12.44 19.64 -1.91
C LEU A 45 11.94 18.28 -2.42
N ILE A 46 12.86 17.38 -2.79
CA ILE A 46 12.52 16.02 -3.23
C ILE A 46 11.75 15.27 -2.12
N LEU A 47 12.22 15.34 -0.87
CA LEU A 47 11.57 14.68 0.27
C LEU A 47 10.17 15.27 0.55
N ILE A 48 10.02 16.60 0.47
CA ILE A 48 8.72 17.26 0.66
C ILE A 48 7.75 16.83 -0.45
N MET A 49 8.20 16.83 -1.71
CA MET A 49 7.36 16.43 -2.85
C MET A 49 6.99 14.95 -2.81
N ALA A 50 7.93 14.07 -2.43
CA ALA A 50 7.65 12.65 -2.25
C ALA A 50 6.60 12.42 -1.14
N GLY A 51 6.76 13.08 0.02
CA GLY A 51 5.78 12.99 1.11
C GLY A 51 4.40 13.54 0.72
N ALA A 52 4.35 14.70 0.07
CA ALA A 52 3.10 15.28 -0.40
C ALA A 52 2.40 14.40 -1.46
N GLY A 53 3.17 13.85 -2.40
CA GLY A 53 2.68 12.95 -3.44
C GLY A 53 2.10 11.66 -2.85
N VAL A 54 2.77 11.06 -1.86
CA VAL A 54 2.27 9.88 -1.14
C VAL A 54 0.99 10.21 -0.37
N LEU A 55 0.93 11.34 0.35
CA LEU A 55 -0.27 11.74 1.11
C LEU A 55 -1.48 11.97 0.20
N ILE A 56 -1.28 12.67 -0.92
CA ILE A 56 -2.31 12.92 -1.92
C ILE A 56 -2.73 11.58 -2.55
N GLY A 57 -1.78 10.80 -3.05
CA GLY A 57 -2.03 9.50 -3.67
C GLY A 57 -2.81 8.55 -2.75
N ALA A 58 -2.41 8.46 -1.48
CA ALA A 58 -3.10 7.64 -0.48
C ALA A 58 -4.53 8.12 -0.21
N SER A 59 -4.76 9.44 -0.15
CA SER A 59 -6.08 10.04 0.10
C SER A 59 -7.06 9.83 -1.06
N PHE A 60 -6.58 9.86 -2.30
CA PHE A 60 -7.40 9.68 -3.50
C PHE A 60 -7.40 8.23 -4.05
N SER A 61 -6.71 7.28 -3.40
CA SER A 61 -6.56 5.88 -3.85
C SER A 61 -7.83 5.00 -3.80
N SER A 62 -9.01 5.56 -3.51
CA SER A 62 -10.26 4.79 -3.35
C SER A 62 -10.58 3.90 -4.56
N GLY A 63 -10.39 4.42 -5.78
CA GLY A 63 -10.61 3.67 -7.03
C GLY A 63 -9.65 2.49 -7.23
N ILE A 64 -8.37 2.65 -6.88
CA ILE A 64 -7.36 1.57 -6.98
C ILE A 64 -7.65 0.49 -5.92
N LYS A 65 -8.06 0.89 -4.71
CA LYS A 65 -8.47 -0.05 -3.65
C LYS A 65 -9.73 -0.83 -3.99
N GLU A 66 -10.62 -0.27 -4.80
CA GLU A 66 -11.79 -0.99 -5.29
C GLU A 66 -11.44 -1.96 -6.40
N LEU A 67 -10.56 -1.57 -7.33
CA LEU A 67 -10.03 -2.46 -8.37
C LEU A 67 -9.24 -3.63 -7.76
N ALA A 68 -8.38 -3.35 -6.77
CA ALA A 68 -7.63 -4.38 -6.05
C ALA A 68 -8.53 -5.33 -5.24
N ARG A 69 -9.66 -4.83 -4.73
CA ARG A 69 -10.67 -5.66 -4.04
C ARG A 69 -11.48 -6.54 -4.98
N LYS A 70 -11.84 -6.02 -6.16
CA LYS A 70 -12.51 -6.80 -7.21
C LYS A 70 -11.56 -7.85 -7.80
N GLY A 71 -10.26 -7.54 -7.83
CA GLY A 71 -9.23 -8.43 -8.34
C GLY A 71 -9.43 -8.77 -9.83
N ASN A 72 -8.45 -9.44 -10.43
CA ASN A 72 -8.66 -10.16 -11.69
C ASN A 72 -9.27 -11.55 -11.41
N PHE A 73 -10.14 -11.65 -10.41
CA PHE A 73 -10.83 -12.89 -10.08
C PHE A 73 -12.11 -12.93 -10.91
N HIS A 74 -12.04 -13.60 -12.05
CA HIS A 74 -13.20 -13.94 -12.86
C HIS A 74 -13.61 -15.38 -12.49
N PRO A 75 -14.43 -15.59 -11.44
CA PRO A 75 -14.84 -16.93 -11.01
C PRO A 75 -15.50 -17.73 -12.15
N GLU A 76 -16.11 -17.03 -13.11
CA GLU A 76 -16.68 -17.61 -14.34
C GLU A 76 -15.66 -18.09 -15.39
N MET A 77 -14.37 -17.78 -15.24
CA MET A 77 -13.29 -18.24 -16.12
C MET A 77 -12.56 -19.49 -15.59
N PHE A 78 -12.89 -19.97 -14.38
CA PHE A 78 -12.30 -21.20 -13.85
C PHE A 78 -13.07 -22.42 -14.33
N VAL A 79 -12.37 -23.35 -14.99
CA VAL A 79 -12.93 -24.65 -15.35
C VAL A 79 -12.69 -25.61 -14.18
N PHE A 80 -13.65 -26.49 -13.88
CA PHE A 80 -13.61 -27.37 -12.69
C PHE A 80 -12.32 -28.22 -12.57
N THR A 81 -11.67 -28.52 -13.70
CA THR A 81 -10.38 -29.21 -13.77
C THR A 81 -9.22 -28.43 -13.14
N GLU A 82 -9.24 -27.09 -13.16
CA GLU A 82 -8.16 -26.25 -12.61
C GLU A 82 -8.30 -26.00 -11.09
N ILE A 83 -9.48 -26.28 -10.51
CA ILE A 83 -9.76 -26.03 -9.09
C ILE A 83 -9.51 -27.28 -8.22
N ILE A 84 -9.51 -28.49 -8.81
CA ILE A 84 -9.48 -29.78 -8.09
C ILE A 84 -8.07 -30.42 -8.07
N GLU A 85 -7.07 -29.82 -8.72
CA GLU A 85 -5.67 -30.25 -8.57
C GLU A 85 -5.08 -29.84 -7.22
#